data_AF-A0A345Z4Y7-F1
#
_entry.id   AF-A0A345Z4Y7-F1
#
_cell.length_a   1.000
_cell.length_b   1.000
_cell.length_c   1.000
_cell.angle_alpha   90.00
_cell.angle_beta   90.00
_cell.angle_gamma   90.00
#
_symmetry.space_group_name_H-M   'P 1'
#
loop_
_entity.id
_entity.type
_entity.pdbx_description
1 polymer ?
#
loop_
_entity_poly.entity_id
_entity_poly.type
_entity_poly.pdbx_seq_one_letter_code
_entity_poly.pdbx_strand_id
1 'polypeptide(L)'
;MRKILSTLSILIPTLVASNRVVSCIGRTDINKNVQVRDLGYLENLKSETVLNAFREKNPRAQHDYLIFGGDTHKGVIRSYATKAYKGEINVTYTTKISFMKINSEDEYFCEINSFEDECVVEAKLLVPKEEISEQDKIDFSFAVKDDLSLRYELIDDLDVKIYFFIDKNKPFKNKDTNRVYIRWYGNWVWISEIYVDIK
;
A
#
# COMPACT_ATOMS: atom_id res chain seq x y z
N MET A 1 34.83 -18.74 86.52
CA MET A 1 35.13 -18.96 85.08
C MET A 1 33.87 -19.43 84.37
N ARG A 2 33.56 -18.85 83.21
CA ARG A 2 32.48 -19.19 82.24
C ARG A 2 31.06 -18.79 82.66
N LYS A 3 30.17 -18.29 81.80
CA LYS A 3 30.26 -17.72 80.43
C LYS A 3 28.92 -16.97 80.25
N ILE A 4 28.96 -15.78 79.66
CA ILE A 4 27.79 -15.02 79.20
C ILE A 4 27.11 -15.83 78.08
N LEU A 5 25.79 -16.00 78.13
CA LEU A 5 24.99 -16.35 76.97
C LEU A 5 23.78 -15.43 76.90
N SER A 6 23.94 -14.33 76.15
CA SER A 6 22.81 -13.61 75.56
C SER A 6 22.47 -14.31 74.25
N THR A 7 21.33 -15.00 74.19
CA THR A 7 20.77 -15.50 72.93
C THR A 7 20.09 -14.35 72.22
N LEU A 8 20.78 -13.76 71.24
CA LEU A 8 20.19 -12.84 70.27
C LEU A 8 19.61 -13.70 69.13
N SER A 9 18.29 -13.84 69.09
CA SER A 9 17.57 -14.46 67.97
C SER A 9 17.56 -13.49 66.80
N ILE A 10 18.49 -13.65 65.87
CA ILE A 10 18.50 -12.92 64.60
C ILE A 10 17.47 -13.60 63.68
N LEU A 11 16.27 -13.02 63.61
CA LEU A 11 15.31 -13.30 62.55
C LEU A 11 15.84 -12.69 61.25
N ILE A 12 16.38 -13.51 60.34
CA ILE A 12 16.63 -13.09 58.95
C ILE A 12 15.36 -13.44 58.16
N PRO A 13 14.58 -12.46 57.69
CA PRO A 13 13.58 -12.75 56.68
C PRO A 13 14.31 -13.05 55.38
N THR A 14 14.31 -14.32 54.96
CA THR A 14 14.69 -14.68 53.59
C THR A 14 13.67 -14.05 52.65
N LEU A 15 14.05 -12.91 52.07
CA LEU A 15 13.40 -12.36 50.89
C LEU A 15 13.55 -13.39 49.77
N VAL A 16 12.54 -14.25 49.62
CA VAL A 16 12.37 -15.03 48.40
C VAL A 16 11.92 -14.03 47.34
N ALA A 17 12.88 -13.38 46.70
CA ALA A 17 12.65 -12.70 45.45
C ALA A 17 12.20 -13.78 44.45
N SER A 18 10.89 -13.94 44.26
CA SER A 18 10.39 -14.71 43.14
C SER A 18 10.84 -13.95 41.90
N ASN A 19 11.93 -14.39 41.28
CA ASN A 19 12.25 -14.00 39.92
C ASN A 19 11.15 -14.57 39.03
N ARG A 20 10.02 -13.86 38.94
CA ARG A 20 9.13 -14.02 37.81
C ARG A 20 9.94 -13.51 36.63
N VAL A 21 10.63 -14.43 35.96
CA VAL A 21 11.10 -14.20 34.59
C VAL A 21 9.81 -14.01 33.80
N VAL A 22 9.39 -12.76 33.65
CA VAL A 22 8.41 -12.39 32.64
C VAL A 22 9.12 -12.70 31.33
N SER A 23 8.82 -13.87 30.75
CA SER A 23 9.15 -14.11 29.36
C SER A 23 8.33 -13.11 28.57
N CYS A 24 8.93 -11.96 28.29
CA CYS A 24 8.52 -11.11 27.20
C CYS A 24 8.74 -11.96 25.94
N ILE A 25 7.78 -12.81 25.58
CA ILE A 25 7.68 -13.36 24.24
C ILE A 25 7.35 -12.16 23.35
N GLY A 26 8.38 -11.37 23.07
CA GLY A 26 8.30 -10.21 22.21
C GLY A 26 7.92 -10.69 20.83
N ARG A 27 6.96 -10.02 20.19
CA ARG A 27 6.63 -10.29 18.79
C ARG A 27 7.90 -10.15 17.96
N THR A 28 8.14 -11.12 17.09
CA THR A 28 9.27 -11.10 16.17
C THR A 28 8.99 -10.05 15.10
N ASP A 29 10.00 -9.25 14.72
CA ASP A 29 9.87 -8.37 13.57
C ASP A 29 9.76 -9.23 12.30
N ILE A 30 8.71 -9.03 11.52
CA ILE A 30 8.46 -9.81 10.30
C ILE A 30 9.63 -9.69 9.31
N ASN A 31 10.37 -8.57 9.31
CA ASN A 31 11.54 -8.37 8.44
C ASN A 31 12.64 -9.41 8.67
N LYS A 32 12.72 -10.05 9.84
CA LYS A 32 13.70 -11.12 10.11
C LYS A 32 13.48 -12.37 9.26
N ASN A 33 12.28 -12.53 8.71
CA ASN A 33 11.87 -13.70 7.94
C ASN A 33 11.63 -13.39 6.45
N VAL A 34 11.87 -12.15 6.02
CA VAL A 34 11.74 -11.72 4.62
C VAL A 34 13.11 -11.76 3.95
N GLN A 35 13.22 -12.54 2.89
CA GLN A 35 14.41 -12.66 2.05
C GLN A 35 14.24 -11.91 0.73
N VAL A 36 13.02 -11.92 0.19
CA VAL A 36 12.73 -11.36 -1.13
C VAL A 36 11.60 -10.35 -1.02
N ARG A 37 11.89 -9.12 -1.44
CA ARG A 37 10.91 -8.01 -1.46
C ARG A 37 10.36 -7.73 -2.86
N ASP A 38 11.06 -8.20 -3.89
CA ASP A 38 10.57 -8.14 -5.26
C ASP A 38 9.73 -9.38 -5.59
N LEU A 39 8.42 -9.18 -5.73
CA LEU A 39 7.47 -10.23 -6.05
C LEU A 39 7.48 -10.59 -7.54
N GLY A 40 8.15 -9.80 -8.39
CA GLY A 40 8.16 -9.98 -9.84
C GLY A 40 6.82 -9.58 -10.46
N TYR A 41 6.51 -10.21 -11.59
CA TYR A 41 5.25 -9.96 -12.29
C TYR A 41 4.07 -10.62 -11.56
N LEU A 42 3.02 -9.84 -11.31
CA LEU A 42 1.75 -10.27 -10.75
C LEU A 42 0.64 -10.04 -11.77
N GLU A 43 -0.14 -11.08 -12.01
CA GLU A 43 -1.23 -11.04 -12.98
C GLU A 43 -2.30 -9.99 -12.65
N ASN A 44 -2.49 -9.72 -11.36
CA ASN A 44 -3.38 -8.68 -10.86
C ASN A 44 -3.01 -8.27 -9.43
N LEU A 45 -3.68 -7.22 -8.95
CA LEU A 45 -3.54 -6.71 -7.58
C LEU A 45 -4.62 -7.20 -6.62
N LYS A 46 -5.25 -8.36 -6.84
CA LYS A 46 -6.07 -8.95 -5.76
C LYS A 46 -5.15 -9.19 -4.56
N SER A 47 -5.58 -8.78 -3.37
CA SER A 47 -4.75 -8.93 -2.17
C SER A 47 -4.28 -10.37 -1.96
N GLU A 48 -5.11 -11.36 -2.29
CA GLU A 48 -4.72 -12.78 -2.25
C GLU A 48 -3.58 -13.12 -3.22
N THR A 49 -3.64 -12.65 -4.48
CA THR A 49 -2.57 -12.83 -5.47
C THR A 49 -1.23 -12.30 -4.96
N VAL A 50 -1.24 -11.08 -4.42
CA VAL A 50 -0.04 -10.43 -3.88
C VAL A 50 0.51 -11.17 -2.66
N LEU A 51 -0.37 -11.52 -1.72
CA LEU A 51 0.03 -12.22 -0.50
C LEU A 51 0.52 -13.65 -0.78
N ASN A 52 -0.03 -14.33 -1.79
CA ASN A 52 0.43 -15.65 -2.20
C ASN A 52 1.82 -15.57 -2.84
N ALA A 53 2.04 -14.62 -3.76
CA ALA A 53 3.37 -14.39 -4.34
C ALA A 53 4.41 -14.02 -3.26
N PHE A 54 4.02 -13.20 -2.28
CA PHE A 54 4.88 -12.87 -1.13
C PHE A 54 5.26 -14.12 -0.31
N ARG A 55 4.28 -14.99 0.00
CA ARG A 55 4.49 -16.22 0.80
C ARG A 55 5.30 -17.27 0.06
N GLU A 56 5.16 -17.35 -1.26
CA GLU A 56 5.95 -18.25 -2.11
C GLU A 56 7.43 -17.88 -2.04
N LYS A 57 7.75 -16.59 -2.16
CA LYS A 57 9.13 -16.10 -2.08
C LYS A 57 9.69 -16.01 -0.66
N ASN A 58 8.82 -15.96 0.34
CA ASN A 58 9.19 -15.84 1.76
C ASN A 58 8.50 -16.91 2.61
N PRO A 59 8.84 -18.20 2.44
CA PRO A 59 8.17 -19.29 3.16
C PRO A 59 8.33 -19.19 4.68
N ARG A 60 9.41 -18.56 5.17
CA ARG A 60 9.63 -18.30 6.60
C ARG A 60 8.75 -17.17 7.18
N ALA A 61 8.10 -16.39 6.31
CA ALA A 61 7.17 -15.34 6.67
C ALA A 61 5.69 -15.78 6.52
N GLN A 62 5.43 -17.09 6.37
CA GLN A 62 4.08 -17.66 6.27
C GLN A 62 3.36 -17.68 7.63
N HIS A 63 2.94 -16.52 8.11
CA HIS A 63 2.25 -16.38 9.40
C HIS A 63 1.11 -15.36 9.36
N ASP A 64 0.41 -15.20 10.50
CA ASP A 64 -0.88 -14.51 10.71
C ASP A 64 -1.20 -13.27 9.85
N TYR A 65 -2.52 -13.06 9.69
CA TYR A 65 -3.23 -11.99 8.97
C TYR A 65 -2.33 -10.85 8.45
N LEU A 66 -2.00 -10.95 7.17
CA LEU A 66 -1.28 -9.92 6.42
C LEU A 66 -2.30 -9.07 5.67
N ILE A 67 -2.09 -7.75 5.69
CA ILE A 67 -2.84 -6.80 4.87
C ILE A 67 -1.87 -6.23 3.85
N PHE A 68 -2.34 -6.07 2.63
CA PHE A 68 -1.61 -5.42 1.57
C PHE A 68 -2.27 -4.07 1.24
N GLY A 69 -1.44 -3.06 1.00
CA GLY A 69 -1.84 -1.82 0.33
C GLY A 69 -0.66 -1.26 -0.45
N GLY A 70 -0.87 -0.95 -1.73
CA GLY A 70 0.20 -0.49 -2.61
C GLY A 70 -0.32 0.38 -3.76
N ASP A 71 0.57 0.66 -4.70
CA ASP A 71 0.34 1.28 -6.00
C ASP A 71 0.66 0.29 -7.15
N THR A 72 0.94 0.76 -8.36
CA THR A 72 1.24 -0.11 -9.50
C THR A 72 2.58 -0.84 -9.45
N HIS A 73 3.55 -0.36 -8.67
CA HIS A 73 4.92 -0.88 -8.67
C HIS A 73 5.45 -1.25 -7.30
N LYS A 74 4.86 -0.70 -6.24
CA LYS A 74 5.29 -0.91 -4.86
C LYS A 74 4.10 -1.00 -3.93
N GLY A 75 4.27 -1.74 -2.85
CA GLY A 75 3.27 -1.77 -1.79
C GLY A 75 3.87 -2.10 -0.44
N VAL A 76 3.00 -2.00 0.56
CA VAL A 76 3.31 -2.28 1.95
C VAL A 76 2.47 -3.48 2.38
N ILE A 77 3.15 -4.53 2.82
CA ILE A 77 2.54 -5.65 3.51
C ILE A 77 2.68 -5.40 5.01
N ARG A 78 1.54 -5.27 5.69
CA ARG A 78 1.46 -5.06 7.13
C ARG A 78 1.09 -6.36 7.82
N SER A 79 1.89 -6.78 8.78
CA SER A 79 1.51 -7.88 9.67
C SER A 79 0.61 -7.37 10.77
N TYR A 80 -0.64 -7.83 10.79
CA TYR A 80 -1.60 -7.51 11.84
C TYR A 80 -1.83 -8.76 12.71
N ALA A 81 -0.75 -9.26 13.32
CA ALA A 81 -0.83 -10.40 14.23
C ALA A 81 -0.95 -9.94 15.68
N THR A 82 -1.90 -10.54 16.41
CA THR A 82 -2.08 -10.34 17.85
C THR A 82 -1.02 -11.08 18.69
N LYS A 83 -0.33 -12.09 18.14
CA LYS A 83 0.56 -13.00 18.90
C LYS A 83 2.00 -13.16 18.38
N ALA A 84 2.26 -13.30 17.08
CA ALA A 84 3.56 -13.78 16.59
C ALA A 84 4.50 -12.69 16.02
N TYR A 85 3.99 -11.79 15.17
CA TYR A 85 4.82 -10.84 14.43
C TYR A 85 4.32 -9.40 14.50
N LYS A 86 5.23 -8.45 14.27
CA LYS A 86 4.93 -7.02 14.07
C LYS A 86 5.80 -6.48 12.93
N GLY A 87 5.35 -5.40 12.31
CA GLY A 87 6.13 -4.64 11.35
C GLY A 87 5.47 -4.52 9.98
N GLU A 88 6.11 -3.68 9.17
CA GLU A 88 5.72 -3.41 7.79
C GLU A 88 6.84 -3.89 6.87
N ILE A 89 6.46 -4.36 5.68
CA ILE A 89 7.38 -4.82 4.65
C ILE A 89 7.05 -4.06 3.38
N ASN A 90 8.04 -3.34 2.87
CA ASN A 90 7.96 -2.77 1.54
C ASN A 90 8.28 -3.85 0.51
N VAL A 91 7.40 -4.02 -0.46
CA VAL A 91 7.55 -4.93 -1.59
C VAL A 91 7.45 -4.17 -2.90
N THR A 92 8.05 -4.73 -3.95
CA THR A 92 7.96 -4.25 -5.33
C THR A 92 7.39 -5.34 -6.22
N TYR A 93 6.76 -4.95 -7.33
CA TYR A 93 6.20 -5.87 -8.31
C TYR A 93 5.94 -5.12 -9.63
N THR A 94 5.60 -5.85 -10.67
CA THR A 94 5.01 -5.32 -11.90
C THR A 94 3.67 -5.99 -12.15
N THR A 95 2.79 -5.35 -12.90
CA THR A 95 1.48 -5.91 -13.26
C THR A 95 1.10 -5.58 -14.70
N LYS A 96 -0.01 -6.14 -15.21
CA LYS A 96 -0.52 -5.83 -16.56
C LYS A 96 -0.65 -4.34 -16.86
N ILE A 97 -0.93 -3.53 -15.84
CA ILE A 97 -1.08 -2.08 -15.98
C ILE A 97 0.04 -1.41 -15.18
N SER A 98 0.70 -0.44 -15.80
CA SER A 98 1.78 0.34 -15.22
C SER A 98 1.50 1.81 -15.48
N PHE A 99 1.19 2.58 -14.45
CA PHE A 99 1.10 4.03 -14.61
C PHE A 99 2.51 4.60 -14.68
N MET A 100 2.87 5.22 -15.80
CA MET A 100 4.15 5.90 -15.87
C MET A 100 4.07 7.10 -14.92
N LYS A 101 4.97 7.17 -13.94
CA LYS A 101 5.20 8.42 -13.23
C LYS A 101 5.74 9.40 -14.26
N ILE A 102 4.93 10.40 -14.61
CA ILE A 102 5.39 11.54 -15.41
C ILE A 102 6.52 12.20 -14.60
N ASN A 103 7.61 12.53 -15.28
CA ASN A 103 8.95 12.76 -14.74
C ASN A 103 9.06 13.52 -13.39
N SER A 104 9.82 12.92 -12.48
CA SER A 104 10.60 13.49 -11.36
C SER A 104 9.89 14.26 -10.23
N GLU A 105 10.10 13.77 -9.01
CA GLU A 105 9.95 14.47 -7.72
C GLU A 105 8.51 14.84 -7.29
N ASP A 106 7.78 13.78 -6.95
CA ASP A 106 6.74 13.71 -5.90
C ASP A 106 5.41 14.49 -5.99
N GLU A 107 5.16 15.36 -6.97
CA GLU A 107 3.81 15.93 -7.14
C GLU A 107 3.34 15.86 -8.60
N TYR A 108 2.28 15.08 -8.84
CA TYR A 108 1.55 15.12 -10.10
C TYR A 108 0.86 16.48 -10.21
N PHE A 109 1.48 17.46 -10.85
CA PHE A 109 0.83 18.73 -11.15
C PHE A 109 0.15 18.61 -12.50
N CYS A 110 -1.18 18.61 -12.49
CA CYS A 110 -2.00 18.70 -13.69
C CYS A 110 -3.00 19.83 -13.51
N GLU A 111 -3.09 20.74 -14.48
CA GLU A 111 -3.93 21.94 -14.38
C GLU A 111 -5.02 21.92 -15.46
N ILE A 112 -6.25 22.28 -15.07
CA ILE A 112 -7.32 22.61 -16.01
C ILE A 112 -7.62 24.10 -15.83
N ASN A 113 -7.47 24.88 -16.89
CA ASN A 113 -7.66 26.33 -16.86
C ASN A 113 -8.34 26.85 -18.13
N SER A 114 -8.32 28.17 -18.33
CA SER A 114 -8.96 28.80 -19.50
C SER A 114 -8.31 28.48 -20.84
N PHE A 115 -7.09 27.95 -20.85
CA PHE A 115 -6.32 27.60 -22.05
C PHE A 115 -6.26 26.09 -22.29
N GLU A 116 -6.23 25.31 -21.21
CA GLU A 116 -6.19 23.85 -21.22
C GLU A 116 -7.46 23.32 -20.54
N ASP A 117 -8.43 22.89 -21.35
CA ASP A 117 -9.71 22.39 -20.86
C ASP A 117 -9.69 20.91 -20.43
N GLU A 118 -8.53 20.25 -20.63
CA GLU A 118 -8.29 18.88 -20.21
C GLU A 118 -6.87 18.65 -19.67
N CYS A 119 -6.82 17.83 -18.63
CA CYS A 119 -5.60 17.28 -18.05
C CYS A 119 -5.38 15.85 -18.59
N VAL A 120 -4.20 15.57 -19.14
CA VAL A 120 -3.88 14.26 -19.73
C VAL A 120 -2.89 13.50 -18.88
N VAL A 121 -3.22 12.24 -18.55
CA VAL A 121 -2.35 11.30 -17.83
C VAL A 121 -2.07 10.10 -18.70
N GLU A 122 -0.80 9.71 -18.80
CA GLU A 122 -0.36 8.58 -19.60
C GLU A 122 -0.14 7.34 -18.72
N ALA A 123 -0.67 6.21 -19.18
CA ALA A 123 -0.50 4.90 -18.57
C ALA A 123 -0.06 3.89 -19.63
N LYS A 124 0.67 2.86 -19.20
CA LYS A 124 1.19 1.82 -20.08
C LYS A 124 0.69 0.45 -19.67
N LEU A 125 0.18 -0.32 -20.63
CA LEU A 125 -0.06 -1.75 -20.49
C LEU A 125 1.27 -2.48 -20.68
N LEU A 126 1.56 -3.43 -19.79
CA LEU A 126 2.71 -4.34 -19.92
C LEU A 126 2.37 -5.60 -20.73
N VAL A 127 1.09 -5.75 -21.09
CA VAL A 127 0.57 -6.82 -21.93
C VAL A 127 -0.29 -6.18 -23.05
N PRO A 128 -0.41 -6.83 -24.21
CA PRO A 128 -1.35 -6.42 -25.25
C PRO A 128 -2.78 -6.26 -24.72
N LYS A 129 -3.55 -5.32 -25.28
CA LYS A 129 -4.95 -5.08 -24.87
C LYS A 129 -5.84 -6.33 -24.94
N GLU A 130 -5.54 -7.27 -25.83
CA GLU A 130 -6.26 -8.53 -25.97
C GLU A 130 -6.10 -9.45 -24.76
N GLU A 131 -5.03 -9.26 -23.99
CA GLU A 131 -4.75 -10.01 -22.74
C GLU A 131 -5.45 -9.39 -21.52
N ILE A 132 -6.10 -8.23 -21.70
CA ILE A 132 -6.95 -7.60 -20.68
C ILE A 132 -8.32 -8.27 -20.70
N SER A 133 -8.57 -9.09 -19.68
CA SER A 133 -9.82 -9.82 -19.53
C SER A 133 -11.00 -8.89 -19.21
N GLU A 134 -12.23 -9.35 -19.40
CA GLU A 134 -13.42 -8.62 -18.94
C GLU A 134 -13.40 -8.37 -17.43
N GLN A 135 -12.85 -9.30 -16.65
CA GLN A 135 -12.69 -9.10 -15.21
C GLN A 135 -11.69 -7.97 -14.91
N ASP A 136 -10.58 -7.90 -15.65
CA ASP A 136 -9.61 -6.81 -15.50
C ASP A 136 -10.28 -5.45 -15.73
N LYS A 137 -11.16 -5.36 -16.73
CA LYS A 137 -11.94 -4.14 -17.05
C LYS A 137 -12.96 -3.80 -15.96
N ILE A 138 -13.66 -4.79 -15.41
CA ILE A 138 -14.66 -4.59 -14.34
C ILE A 138 -14.00 -4.12 -13.04
N ASP A 139 -12.86 -4.70 -12.68
CA ASP A 139 -12.14 -4.35 -11.45
C ASP A 139 -11.31 -3.08 -11.58
N PHE A 140 -11.11 -2.59 -12.81
CA PHE A 140 -10.50 -1.31 -13.07
C PHE A 140 -11.52 -0.20 -12.89
N SER A 141 -11.31 0.64 -11.88
CA SER A 141 -12.25 1.69 -11.52
C SER A 141 -11.55 3.00 -11.18
N PHE A 142 -12.25 4.09 -11.47
CA PHE A 142 -11.82 5.44 -11.15
C PHE A 142 -12.70 5.95 -10.02
N ALA A 143 -12.07 6.49 -8.98
CA ALA A 143 -12.75 7.30 -7.99
C ALA A 143 -12.23 8.72 -8.13
N VAL A 144 -13.03 9.57 -8.76
CA VAL A 144 -12.83 11.01 -8.72
C VAL A 144 -13.63 11.50 -7.51
N LYS A 145 -12.97 12.14 -6.54
CA LYS A 145 -13.66 12.61 -5.33
C LYS A 145 -14.58 13.82 -5.57
N ASP A 146 -14.58 14.34 -6.79
CA ASP A 146 -15.12 15.63 -7.19
C ASP A 146 -15.77 15.55 -8.58
N ASP A 147 -16.41 16.63 -9.03
CA ASP A 147 -17.25 16.70 -10.24
C ASP A 147 -16.46 16.65 -11.58
N LEU A 148 -15.20 16.21 -11.58
CA LEU A 148 -14.43 16.04 -12.83
C LEU A 148 -14.98 14.86 -13.63
N SER A 149 -15.08 15.06 -14.94
CA SER A 149 -15.39 14.00 -15.88
C SER A 149 -14.12 13.36 -16.40
N LEU A 150 -14.24 12.09 -16.78
CA LEU A 150 -13.13 11.25 -17.25
C LEU A 150 -13.50 10.58 -18.57
N ARG A 151 -12.55 10.58 -19.50
CA ARG A 151 -12.52 9.70 -20.67
C ARG A 151 -11.13 9.11 -20.81
N TYR A 152 -11.00 7.99 -21.50
CA TYR A 152 -9.70 7.43 -21.85
C TYR A 152 -9.66 7.07 -23.33
N GLU A 153 -8.46 7.06 -23.89
CA GLU A 153 -8.18 6.71 -25.26
C GLU A 153 -6.99 5.75 -25.27
N LEU A 154 -7.09 4.72 -26.10
CA LEU A 154 -5.99 3.83 -26.37
C LEU A 154 -5.24 4.38 -27.61
N ILE A 155 -3.99 4.78 -27.45
CA ILE A 155 -3.17 5.32 -28.54
C ILE A 155 -2.66 4.18 -29.43
N ASP A 156 -2.15 3.12 -28.79
CA ASP A 156 -1.75 1.86 -29.42
C ASP A 156 -2.02 0.70 -28.45
N ASP A 157 -1.64 -0.53 -28.81
CA ASP A 157 -1.97 -1.71 -27.99
C ASP A 157 -1.38 -1.69 -26.57
N LEU A 158 -0.44 -0.79 -26.27
CA LEU A 158 0.23 -0.68 -24.98
C LEU A 158 0.10 0.71 -24.32
N ASP A 159 -0.19 1.78 -25.04
CA ASP A 159 -0.22 3.14 -24.50
C ASP A 159 -1.66 3.69 -24.35
N VAL A 160 -1.98 4.14 -23.14
CA VAL A 160 -3.30 4.65 -22.74
C VAL A 160 -3.19 6.10 -22.29
N LYS A 161 -4.03 6.97 -22.85
CA LYS A 161 -4.26 8.35 -22.36
C LYS A 161 -5.55 8.43 -21.59
N ILE A 162 -5.47 9.07 -20.42
CA ILE A 162 -6.61 9.31 -19.53
C ILE A 162 -6.78 10.82 -19.44
N TYR A 163 -7.94 11.30 -19.86
CA TYR A 163 -8.28 12.72 -19.91
C TYR A 163 -9.24 13.05 -18.77
N PHE A 164 -8.88 14.05 -17.99
CA PHE A 164 -9.70 14.65 -16.96
C PHE A 164 -10.15 16.03 -17.43
N PHE A 165 -11.45 16.30 -17.38
CA PHE A 165 -12.01 17.55 -17.90
C PHE A 165 -13.26 17.95 -17.12
N ILE A 166 -13.69 19.20 -17.33
CA ILE A 166 -14.90 19.74 -16.73
C ILE A 166 -16.05 19.64 -17.73
N ASP A 167 -17.02 18.78 -17.43
CA ASP A 167 -18.21 18.62 -18.25
C ASP A 167 -19.16 19.79 -18.02
N LYS A 168 -19.29 20.63 -19.04
CA LYS A 168 -20.15 21.84 -19.02
C LYS A 168 -21.62 21.54 -18.77
N ASN A 169 -22.05 20.28 -18.92
CA ASN A 169 -23.42 19.85 -18.67
C ASN A 169 -23.65 19.33 -17.25
N LYS A 170 -22.60 19.30 -16.42
CA LYS A 170 -22.68 18.87 -15.02
C LYS A 170 -22.35 20.05 -14.10
N PRO A 171 -22.99 20.13 -12.93
CA PRO A 171 -22.55 21.08 -11.92
C PRO A 171 -21.11 20.75 -11.54
N PHE A 172 -20.22 21.74 -11.62
CA PHE A 172 -18.84 21.62 -11.18
C PHE A 172 -18.57 22.65 -10.09
N LYS A 173 -18.14 22.18 -8.93
CA LYS A 173 -17.68 23.07 -7.86
C LYS A 173 -16.15 23.18 -7.89
N ASN A 174 -15.64 24.35 -8.23
CA ASN A 174 -14.20 24.61 -8.11
C ASN A 174 -13.78 24.53 -6.63
N LYS A 175 -12.81 23.67 -6.33
CA LYS A 175 -12.21 23.45 -5.00
C LYS A 175 -10.70 23.68 -5.01
N ASP A 176 -10.18 24.32 -6.06
CA ASP A 176 -8.77 24.53 -6.36
C ASP A 176 -8.00 23.22 -6.64
N THR A 177 -8.23 22.15 -5.87
CA THR A 177 -7.56 20.86 -6.02
C THR A 177 -8.54 19.69 -5.96
N ASN A 178 -8.48 18.80 -6.95
CA ASN A 178 -9.32 17.60 -7.05
C ASN A 178 -8.45 16.36 -6.95
N ARG A 179 -8.85 15.39 -6.10
CA ARG A 179 -8.10 14.13 -5.98
C ARG A 179 -8.68 13.05 -6.86
N VAL A 180 -7.82 12.49 -7.70
CA VAL A 180 -8.15 11.33 -8.52
C VAL A 180 -7.45 10.10 -7.97
N TYR A 181 -8.22 9.04 -7.84
CA TYR A 181 -7.73 7.72 -7.48
C TYR A 181 -8.10 6.73 -8.57
N ILE A 182 -7.12 5.95 -9.01
CA ILE A 182 -7.35 4.82 -9.89
C ILE A 182 -7.16 3.56 -9.04
N ARG A 183 -8.11 2.63 -9.17
CA ARG A 183 -8.10 1.34 -8.48
C ARG A 183 -8.09 0.20 -9.49
N TRP A 184 -7.43 -0.87 -9.11
CA TRP A 184 -7.49 -2.13 -9.81
C TRP A 184 -7.51 -3.27 -8.80
N TYR A 185 -8.52 -4.14 -8.89
CA TYR A 185 -8.76 -5.23 -7.94
C TYR A 185 -8.81 -4.80 -6.46
N GLY A 186 -9.46 -3.65 -6.23
CA GLY A 186 -9.64 -3.08 -4.89
C GLY A 186 -8.41 -2.41 -4.29
N ASN A 187 -7.26 -2.43 -4.98
CA ASN A 187 -6.04 -1.73 -4.57
C ASN A 187 -5.85 -0.45 -5.36
N TRP A 188 -5.23 0.55 -4.73
CA TRP A 188 -4.86 1.78 -5.40
C TRP A 188 -3.75 1.48 -6.40
N VAL A 189 -3.83 2.04 -7.59
CA VAL A 189 -2.78 1.89 -8.62
C VAL A 189 -2.14 3.21 -8.97
N TRP A 190 -2.87 4.30 -8.77
CA TRP A 190 -2.41 5.66 -9.00
C TRP A 190 -3.24 6.67 -8.20
N ILE A 191 -2.59 7.71 -7.69
CA ILE A 191 -3.20 8.80 -6.92
C ILE A 191 -2.56 10.11 -7.37
N SER A 192 -3.38 11.11 -7.67
CA SER A 192 -2.92 12.42 -8.13
C SER A 192 -3.83 13.56 -7.68
N GLU A 193 -3.27 14.76 -7.65
CA GLU A 193 -3.97 16.01 -7.42
C GLU A 193 -4.07 16.78 -8.76
N ILE A 194 -5.30 17.12 -9.17
CA ILE A 194 -5.58 17.91 -10.37
C ILE A 194 -6.02 19.30 -9.92
N TYR A 195 -5.22 20.30 -10.25
CA TYR A 195 -5.50 21.70 -10.00
C TYR A 195 -6.47 22.25 -11.04
N VAL A 196 -7.43 23.07 -10.61
CA VAL A 196 -8.43 23.67 -11.51
C VAL A 196 -8.50 25.17 -11.28
N ASP A 197 -8.05 25.96 -12.25
CA ASP A 197 -8.14 27.43 -12.26
C ASP A 197 -8.98 27.90 -13.45
N ILE A 198 -10.30 27.73 -13.32
CA ILE A 198 -11.26 28.33 -14.26
C ILE A 198 -11.81 29.61 -13.60
N LYS A 199 -11.36 30.76 -14.12
CA LYS A 199 -11.80 32.10 -13.72
C LYS A 199 -13.10 32.52 -14.41
#